data_AF-A0A7J8YXL0-F1
#
_entry.id   AF-A0A7J8YXL0-F1
#
_cell.length_a   1.000
_cell.length_b   1.000
_cell.length_c   1.000
_cell.angle_alpha   90.00
_cell.angle_beta   90.00
_cell.angle_gamma   90.00
#
_symmetry.space_group_name_H-M   'P 1'
#
loop_
_entity.id
_entity.type
_entity.pdbx_description
1 polymer ?
#
loop_
_entity_poly.entity_id
_entity_poly.type
_entity_poly.pdbx_seq_one_letter_code
_entity_poly.pdbx_strand_id
1 'polypeptide(L)'
;SFIFCYLFGEGEDLNDLAVEYSICPSKQEGGMLGWVRKGQMVPEFEEAAFCAPLNKVVKCKTNFGWHLLQVLSEREESLLKDIQPEEFHAKMQDPSFIEEAQLIDVREPEEVSQASLPGFQVFPLRQFGSWGPEITSKFDPTKDTYVLCHHGMRSLQVAKWLQTQVKIVILTFSVSLV
;
A
#
# COMPACT_ATOMS: atom_id res chain seq x y z
N SER A 1 -5.67 -6.84 3.60
CA SER A 1 -5.64 -5.65 4.48
C SER A 1 -4.61 -5.84 5.58
N PHE A 2 -3.96 -4.76 5.98
CA PHE A 2 -3.00 -4.68 7.06
C PHE A 2 -3.51 -3.76 8.15
N ILE A 3 -3.13 -4.04 9.38
CA ILE A 3 -3.49 -3.21 10.53
C ILE A 3 -2.24 -2.92 11.35
N PHE A 4 -2.02 -1.65 11.71
CA PHE A 4 -0.98 -1.28 12.65
C PHE A 4 -1.53 -1.48 14.07
N CYS A 5 -1.02 -2.51 14.74
CA CYS A 5 -1.48 -2.90 16.06
C CYS A 5 -0.48 -2.50 17.14
N TYR A 6 -1.03 -2.01 18.23
CA TYR A 6 -0.32 -1.73 19.48
C TYR A 6 -0.96 -2.58 20.58
N LEU A 7 -0.15 -3.26 21.39
CA LEU A 7 -0.63 -3.95 22.58
C LEU A 7 -0.54 -2.98 23.77
N PHE A 8 -1.66 -2.79 24.48
CA PHE A 8 -1.94 -1.87 25.62
C PHE A 8 -2.48 -0.46 25.27
N GLY A 9 -3.22 0.16 26.20
CA GLY A 9 -4.27 1.15 25.86
C GLY A 9 -4.45 2.32 26.83
N GLU A 10 -4.58 3.52 26.26
CA GLU A 10 -4.80 4.89 26.79
C GLU A 10 -4.04 5.35 28.07
N GLY A 11 -3.02 6.20 27.86
CA GLY A 11 -2.32 6.99 28.89
C GLY A 11 -0.80 7.02 28.70
N GLU A 12 -0.16 8.18 28.85
CA GLU A 12 1.29 8.38 28.65
C GLU A 12 2.20 7.54 29.59
N ASP A 13 1.65 6.83 30.59
CA ASP A 13 2.35 5.96 31.55
C ASP A 13 2.49 4.47 31.11
N LEU A 14 2.08 4.09 29.90
CA LEU A 14 1.90 2.67 29.52
C LEU A 14 3.12 1.98 28.90
N ASN A 15 4.10 2.73 28.41
CA ASN A 15 5.33 2.11 27.89
C ASN A 15 6.03 1.31 29.00
N ASP A 16 5.98 1.85 30.23
CA ASP A 16 6.54 1.23 31.43
C ASP A 16 5.71 0.00 31.86
N LEU A 17 4.37 0.08 31.81
CA LEU A 17 3.48 -1.05 32.10
C LEU A 17 3.59 -2.19 31.08
N ALA A 18 3.81 -1.87 29.80
CA ALA A 18 4.06 -2.88 28.77
C ALA A 18 5.40 -3.60 29.00
N VAL A 19 6.44 -2.87 29.41
CA VAL A 19 7.73 -3.47 29.81
C VAL A 19 7.57 -4.36 31.05
N GLU A 20 6.74 -3.94 32.01
CA GLU A 20 6.57 -4.59 33.31
C GLU A 20 5.63 -5.82 33.28
N TYR A 21 4.50 -5.74 32.57
CA TYR A 21 3.44 -6.76 32.60
C TYR A 21 3.28 -7.55 31.29
N SER A 22 3.89 -7.14 30.18
CA SER A 22 3.74 -7.86 28.91
C SER A 22 4.63 -9.11 28.86
N ILE A 23 4.00 -10.23 28.51
CA ILE A 23 4.67 -11.52 28.24
C ILE A 23 5.10 -11.59 26.76
N CYS A 24 4.71 -10.61 25.93
CA CYS A 24 5.00 -10.60 24.51
C CYS A 24 6.47 -10.18 24.24
N PRO A 25 7.15 -10.75 23.22
CA PRO A 25 8.49 -10.32 22.81
C PRO A 25 8.57 -8.82 22.46
N SER A 26 7.45 -8.24 22.00
CA SER A 26 7.33 -6.81 21.66
C SER A 26 7.40 -5.86 22.86
N LYS A 27 7.54 -6.37 24.10
CA LYS A 27 7.68 -5.55 25.31
C LYS A 27 8.84 -4.56 25.25
N GLN A 28 9.92 -4.89 24.53
CA GLN A 28 11.09 -4.02 24.38
C GLN A 28 10.83 -2.83 23.46
N GLU A 29 9.83 -2.94 22.59
CA GLU A 29 9.34 -1.89 21.70
C GLU A 29 8.03 -1.28 22.21
N GLY A 30 7.78 -1.39 23.52
CA GLY A 30 6.59 -0.83 24.15
C GLY A 30 5.28 -1.53 23.79
N GLY A 31 5.32 -2.76 23.27
CA GLY A 31 4.13 -3.48 22.82
C GLY A 31 3.72 -3.24 21.37
N MET A 32 4.51 -2.50 20.58
CA MET A 32 4.25 -2.32 19.14
C MET A 32 4.39 -3.64 18.37
N LEU A 33 3.39 -3.99 17.56
CA LEU A 33 3.44 -5.16 16.66
C LEU A 33 3.71 -4.77 15.20
N GLY A 34 3.59 -3.49 14.85
CA GLY A 34 3.70 -3.03 13.47
C GLY A 34 2.50 -3.42 12.62
N TRP A 35 2.72 -3.53 11.30
CA TRP A 35 1.68 -3.89 10.33
C TRP A 35 1.44 -5.40 10.31
N VAL A 36 0.26 -5.83 10.74
CA VAL A 36 -0.20 -7.22 10.77
C VAL A 36 -1.07 -7.52 9.56
N ARG A 37 -0.80 -8.61 8.84
CA ARG A 37 -1.64 -9.16 7.76
C ARG A 37 -2.49 -10.32 8.28
N LYS A 38 -3.61 -10.59 7.59
CA LYS A 38 -4.36 -11.84 7.81
C LYS A 38 -3.46 -13.06 7.62
N GLY A 39 -3.60 -14.04 8.51
CA GLY A 39 -2.80 -15.26 8.58
C GLY A 39 -1.45 -15.14 9.31
N GLN A 40 -1.09 -13.96 9.84
CA GLN A 40 0.15 -13.79 10.60
C GLN A 40 -0.01 -14.02 12.11
N MET A 41 -1.23 -13.91 12.64
CA MET A 41 -1.52 -14.03 14.07
C MET A 41 -2.49 -15.17 14.34
N VAL A 42 -2.66 -15.52 15.62
CA VAL A 42 -3.68 -16.51 16.03
C VAL A 42 -5.09 -16.00 15.70
N PRO A 43 -6.02 -16.88 15.29
CA PRO A 43 -7.33 -16.48 14.79
C PRO A 43 -8.10 -15.55 15.73
N GLU A 44 -8.05 -15.79 17.04
CA GLU A 44 -8.78 -14.99 18.03
C GLU A 44 -8.19 -13.59 18.20
N PHE A 45 -6.88 -13.44 18.01
CA PHE A 45 -6.21 -12.14 18.00
C PHE A 45 -6.49 -11.40 16.70
N GLU A 46 -6.42 -12.10 15.58
CA GLU A 46 -6.71 -11.56 14.26
C GLU A 46 -8.14 -11.01 14.21
N GLU A 47 -9.14 -11.80 14.60
CA GLU A 47 -10.53 -11.37 14.61
C GLU A 47 -10.72 -10.10 15.46
N ALA A 48 -10.13 -10.06 16.65
CA ALA A 48 -10.18 -8.88 17.50
C ALA A 48 -9.48 -7.66 16.87
N ALA A 49 -8.34 -7.84 16.21
CA ALA A 49 -7.63 -6.76 15.52
C ALA A 49 -8.39 -6.23 14.30
N PHE A 50 -9.01 -7.10 13.50
CA PHE A 50 -9.74 -6.68 12.29
C PHE A 50 -11.17 -6.20 12.56
N CYS A 51 -11.76 -6.54 13.72
CA CYS A 51 -13.07 -6.02 14.13
C CYS A 51 -12.98 -4.81 15.08
N ALA A 52 -11.80 -4.48 15.59
CA ALA A 52 -11.64 -3.36 16.51
C ALA A 52 -11.83 -2.00 15.82
N PRO A 53 -12.58 -1.07 16.43
CA PRO A 53 -12.62 0.32 15.97
C PRO A 53 -11.25 1.00 16.12
N LEU A 54 -10.90 1.86 15.15
CA LEU A 54 -9.67 2.65 15.16
C LEU A 54 -9.53 3.45 16.47
N ASN A 55 -8.31 3.48 16.97
CA ASN A 55 -7.87 4.12 18.21
C ASN A 55 -8.61 3.67 19.47
N LYS A 56 -9.32 2.54 19.45
CA LYS A 56 -9.97 1.98 20.65
C LYS A 56 -9.30 0.70 21.10
N VAL A 57 -9.24 0.54 22.42
CA VAL A 57 -8.65 -0.62 23.08
C VAL A 57 -9.70 -1.72 23.15
N VAL A 58 -9.36 -2.90 22.66
CA VAL A 58 -10.18 -4.11 22.76
C VAL A 58 -9.43 -5.20 23.49
N LYS A 59 -10.16 -6.08 24.17
CA LYS A 59 -9.61 -7.25 24.85
C LYS A 59 -9.95 -8.51 24.06
N CYS A 60 -8.99 -9.42 23.94
CA CYS A 60 -9.22 -10.74 23.38
C CYS A 60 -8.56 -11.82 24.24
N LYS A 61 -9.09 -13.04 24.15
CA LYS A 61 -8.55 -14.21 24.87
C LYS A 61 -8.04 -15.18 23.84
N THR A 62 -6.78 -15.57 23.96
CA THR A 62 -6.16 -16.62 23.14
C THR A 62 -5.65 -17.73 24.05
N ASN A 63 -5.08 -18.79 23.46
CA ASN A 63 -4.43 -19.87 24.21
C ASN A 63 -3.23 -19.40 25.04
N PHE A 64 -2.69 -18.20 24.76
CA PHE A 64 -1.59 -17.59 25.50
C PHE A 64 -2.06 -16.70 26.67
N GLY A 65 -3.37 -16.51 26.84
CA GLY A 65 -3.95 -15.69 27.89
C GLY A 65 -4.80 -14.53 27.36
N TRP A 66 -4.94 -13.49 28.18
CA TRP A 66 -5.67 -12.28 27.81
C TRP A 66 -4.72 -11.26 27.16
N HIS A 67 -5.22 -10.61 26.11
CA HIS A 67 -4.50 -9.59 25.36
C HIS A 67 -5.35 -8.33 25.28
N LEU A 68 -4.67 -7.19 25.31
CA LEU A 68 -5.26 -5.88 25.06
C LEU A 68 -4.59 -5.31 23.83
N LEU A 69 -5.37 -4.98 22.80
CA LEU A 69 -4.85 -4.41 21.57
C LEU A 69 -5.62 -3.15 21.20
N GLN A 70 -4.92 -2.21 20.59
CA GLN A 70 -5.44 -0.99 20.01
C GLN A 70 -5.01 -0.95 18.55
N VAL A 71 -5.98 -0.72 17.68
CA VAL A 71 -5.70 -0.51 16.25
C VAL A 71 -5.45 0.97 16.02
N LEU A 72 -4.27 1.34 15.55
CA LEU A 72 -3.95 2.74 15.28
C LEU A 72 -4.21 3.13 13.83
N SER A 73 -4.08 2.18 12.90
CA SER A 73 -4.32 2.42 11.48
C SER A 73 -4.69 1.14 10.76
N GLU A 74 -5.55 1.26 9.76
CA GLU A 74 -5.88 0.18 8.84
C GLU A 74 -5.57 0.58 7.39
N ARG A 75 -5.15 -0.39 6.60
CA ARG A 75 -4.96 -0.21 5.16
C ARG A 75 -5.37 -1.44 4.38
N GLU A 76 -6.00 -1.22 3.23
CA GLU A 76 -6.21 -2.29 2.28
C GLU A 76 -4.88 -2.72 1.64
N GLU A 77 -4.85 -3.94 1.16
CA GLU A 77 -3.69 -4.45 0.45
C GLU A 77 -3.66 -3.83 -0.95
N SER A 78 -2.58 -3.14 -1.29
CA SER A 78 -2.35 -2.62 -2.63
C SER A 78 -2.12 -3.79 -3.58
N LEU A 79 -3.07 -4.01 -4.50
CA LEU A 79 -2.99 -5.07 -5.49
C LEU A 79 -2.08 -4.63 -6.63
N LEU A 80 -1.00 -5.38 -6.86
CA LEU A 80 -0.18 -5.25 -8.06
C LEU A 80 -0.69 -6.28 -9.06
N LYS A 81 -1.23 -5.80 -10.19
CA LYS A 81 -1.74 -6.66 -11.27
C LYS A 81 -1.06 -6.26 -12.58
N ASP A 82 -0.77 -7.24 -13.42
CA ASP A 82 -0.36 -7.01 -14.79
C ASP A 82 -1.63 -6.91 -15.65
N ILE A 83 -1.74 -5.85 -16.46
CA ILE A 83 -2.88 -5.64 -17.36
C ILE A 83 -2.42 -5.83 -18.81
N GLN A 84 -3.18 -6.64 -19.55
CA GLN A 84 -2.89 -6.84 -20.97
C GLN A 84 -3.26 -5.58 -21.77
N PRO A 85 -2.52 -5.25 -22.85
CA PRO A 85 -2.81 -4.07 -23.67
C PRO A 85 -4.25 -3.99 -24.16
N GLU A 86 -4.88 -5.12 -24.47
CA GLU A 86 -6.26 -5.18 -24.95
C GLU A 86 -7.26 -4.82 -23.83
N GLU A 87 -7.03 -5.31 -22.62
CA GLU A 87 -7.85 -4.97 -21.44
C GLU A 87 -7.71 -3.49 -21.09
N PHE A 88 -6.48 -2.97 -21.14
CA PHE A 88 -6.22 -1.55 -20.92
C PHE A 88 -6.86 -0.67 -22.00
N HIS A 89 -6.78 -1.08 -23.27
CA HIS A 89 -7.42 -0.37 -24.37
C HIS A 89 -8.93 -0.32 -24.21
N ALA A 90 -9.57 -1.42 -23.81
CA ALA A 90 -11.01 -1.45 -23.54
C ALA A 90 -11.40 -0.48 -22.40
N LYS A 91 -10.59 -0.42 -21.32
CA LYS A 91 -10.80 0.55 -20.23
C LYS A 91 -10.64 1.99 -20.70
N MET A 92 -9.69 2.26 -21.59
CA MET A 92 -9.50 3.59 -22.16
C MET A 92 -10.67 4.09 -23.03
N GLN A 93 -11.56 3.20 -23.49
CA GLN A 93 -12.78 3.61 -24.20
C GLN A 93 -13.85 4.15 -23.25
N ASP A 94 -13.73 3.90 -21.96
CA ASP A 94 -14.65 4.42 -20.94
C ASP A 94 -14.21 5.83 -20.52
N PRO A 95 -15.03 6.88 -20.72
CA PRO A 95 -14.69 8.22 -20.29
C PRO A 95 -14.53 8.36 -18.77
N SER A 96 -15.28 7.58 -17.99
CA SER A 96 -15.20 7.61 -16.52
C SER A 96 -13.84 7.11 -16.02
N PHE A 97 -13.25 6.15 -16.74
CA PHE A 97 -11.94 5.62 -16.44
C PHE A 97 -10.84 6.68 -16.47
N ILE A 98 -10.88 7.61 -17.44
CA ILE A 98 -9.85 8.64 -17.61
C ILE A 98 -9.87 9.66 -16.45
N GLU A 99 -11.04 9.90 -15.84
CA GLU A 99 -11.19 10.81 -14.70
C GLU A 99 -10.78 10.17 -13.37
N GLU A 100 -10.97 8.86 -13.25
CA GLU A 100 -10.70 8.09 -12.04
C GLU A 100 -9.26 7.55 -11.98
N ALA A 101 -8.66 7.20 -13.13
CA ALA A 101 -7.36 6.56 -13.18
C ALA A 101 -6.19 7.56 -13.15
N GLN A 102 -5.13 7.17 -12.45
CA GLN A 102 -3.85 7.88 -12.45
C GLN A 102 -2.92 7.22 -13.45
N LEU A 103 -2.59 7.92 -14.53
CA LEU A 103 -1.80 7.36 -15.63
C LEU A 103 -0.36 7.89 -15.57
N ILE A 104 0.61 7.00 -15.35
CA ILE A 104 2.05 7.30 -15.27
C ILE A 104 2.78 6.63 -16.44
N ASP A 105 3.57 7.40 -17.18
CA ASP A 105 4.50 6.88 -18.17
C ASP A 105 5.93 7.01 -17.65
N VAL A 106 6.60 5.88 -17.39
CA VAL A 106 7.97 5.86 -16.85
C VAL A 106 9.03 5.70 -17.93
N ARG A 107 8.64 5.85 -19.20
CA ARG A 107 9.57 5.86 -20.34
C ARG A 107 10.39 7.15 -20.35
N GLU A 108 11.55 7.08 -21.00
CA GLU A 108 12.40 8.26 -21.17
C GLU A 108 11.78 9.21 -22.21
N PRO A 109 12.02 10.54 -22.14
CA PRO A 109 11.37 11.51 -23.01
C PRO A 109 11.57 11.22 -24.51
N GLU A 110 12.71 10.64 -24.88
CA GLU A 110 13.01 10.26 -26.26
C GLU A 110 12.05 9.17 -26.76
N GLU A 111 11.67 8.20 -25.92
CA GLU A 111 10.70 7.15 -26.26
C GLU A 111 9.27 7.69 -26.36
N VAL A 112 8.92 8.63 -25.47
CA VAL A 112 7.58 9.25 -25.45
C VAL A 112 7.38 10.16 -26.66
N SER A 113 8.45 10.82 -27.13
CA SER A 113 8.41 11.69 -28.31
C SER A 113 8.05 10.95 -29.60
N GLN A 114 8.31 9.64 -29.67
CA GLN A 114 7.95 8.80 -30.81
C GLN A 114 6.47 8.41 -30.78
N ALA A 115 5.95 8.08 -29.59
CA ALA A 115 4.56 7.71 -29.39
C ALA A 115 4.14 7.89 -27.92
N SER A 116 3.01 8.56 -27.71
CA SER A 116 2.42 8.81 -26.41
C SER A 116 0.94 8.44 -26.39
N LEU A 117 0.43 8.11 -25.20
CA LEU A 117 -0.98 7.90 -24.96
C LEU A 117 -1.57 9.14 -24.27
N PRO A 118 -2.78 9.59 -24.66
CA PRO A 118 -3.41 10.73 -24.03
C PRO A 118 -3.71 10.45 -22.55
N GLY A 119 -3.55 11.47 -21.70
CA GLY A 119 -3.79 11.38 -20.26
C GLY A 119 -2.61 10.89 -19.42
N PHE A 120 -1.58 10.31 -20.04
CA PHE A 120 -0.38 9.87 -19.31
C PHE A 120 0.52 11.04 -18.90
N GLN A 121 0.87 11.08 -17.61
CA GLN A 121 1.89 11.98 -17.08
C GLN A 121 3.26 11.30 -17.17
N VAL A 122 4.23 11.98 -17.79
CA VAL A 122 5.57 11.43 -18.04
C VAL A 122 6.48 11.66 -16.82
N PHE A 123 6.99 10.56 -16.26
CA PHE A 123 7.88 10.51 -15.11
C PHE A 123 9.06 9.57 -15.41
N PRO A 124 10.09 10.03 -16.14
CA PRO A 124 11.17 9.18 -16.63
C PRO A 124 11.88 8.45 -15.50
N LEU A 125 12.10 7.14 -15.65
CA LEU A 125 12.72 6.34 -14.59
C LEU A 125 14.11 6.84 -14.22
N ARG A 126 14.88 7.40 -15.16
CA ARG A 126 16.20 8.00 -14.87
C ARG A 126 16.14 9.12 -13.82
N GLN A 127 15.01 9.81 -13.70
CA GLN A 127 14.80 10.91 -12.75
C GLN A 127 14.06 10.48 -11.48
N PHE A 128 13.89 9.17 -11.26
CA PHE A 128 13.11 8.61 -10.16
C PHE A 128 13.51 9.13 -8.77
N GLY A 129 14.81 9.35 -8.54
CA GLY A 129 15.29 9.89 -7.26
C GLY A 129 14.76 11.28 -6.93
N SER A 130 14.40 12.08 -7.94
CA SER A 130 13.85 13.42 -7.77
C SER A 130 12.33 13.38 -7.61
N TRP A 131 11.62 12.76 -8.56
CA TRP A 131 10.16 12.81 -8.59
C TRP A 131 9.48 11.75 -7.71
N GLY A 132 10.17 10.66 -7.36
CA GLY A 132 9.61 9.58 -6.55
C GLY A 132 8.98 10.11 -5.26
N PRO A 133 9.73 10.81 -4.39
CA PRO A 133 9.18 11.39 -3.16
C PRO A 133 8.04 12.40 -3.39
N GLU A 134 7.99 13.06 -4.55
CA GLU A 134 6.93 14.03 -4.86
C GLU A 134 5.62 13.34 -5.25
N ILE A 135 5.70 12.16 -5.87
CA ILE A 135 4.52 11.47 -6.40
C ILE A 135 3.57 11.01 -5.29
N THR A 136 4.10 10.65 -4.12
CA THR A 136 3.29 10.22 -2.96
C THR A 136 2.41 11.34 -2.42
N SER A 137 2.81 12.59 -2.64
CA SER A 137 2.03 13.78 -2.25
C SER A 137 1.09 14.24 -3.38
N LYS A 138 1.47 13.99 -4.63
CA LYS A 138 0.72 14.41 -5.81
C LYS A 138 -0.46 13.48 -6.11
N PHE A 139 -0.31 12.19 -5.82
CA PHE A 139 -1.24 11.16 -6.24
C PHE A 139 -2.15 10.73 -5.10
N ASP A 140 -3.40 10.47 -5.45
CA ASP A 140 -4.44 10.03 -4.53
C ASP A 140 -4.21 8.53 -4.19
N PRO A 141 -4.00 8.19 -2.90
CA PRO A 141 -3.86 6.82 -2.42
C PRO A 141 -5.18 6.04 -2.41
N THR A 142 -6.25 6.55 -3.00
CA THR A 142 -7.52 5.83 -3.15
C THR A 142 -7.82 5.50 -4.61
N LYS A 143 -7.05 6.04 -5.56
CA LYS A 143 -7.23 5.84 -7.00
C LYS A 143 -6.29 4.79 -7.56
N ASP A 144 -6.79 4.04 -8.54
CA ASP A 144 -5.99 3.11 -9.32
C ASP A 144 -4.90 3.86 -10.10
N THR A 145 -3.67 3.33 -10.08
CA THR A 145 -2.55 3.89 -10.84
C THR A 145 -2.05 2.90 -11.88
N TYR A 146 -1.96 3.37 -13.11
CA TYR A 146 -1.50 2.60 -14.25
C TYR A 146 -0.11 3.08 -14.62
N VAL A 147 0.85 2.16 -14.63
CA VAL A 147 2.27 2.47 -14.90
C VAL A 147 2.67 1.83 -16.22
N LEU A 148 3.02 2.69 -17.17
CA LEU A 148 3.40 2.31 -18.52
C LEU A 148 4.92 2.28 -18.69
N CYS A 149 5.42 1.23 -19.34
CA CYS A 149 6.76 1.25 -19.93
C CYS A 149 6.83 0.39 -21.19
N HIS A 150 8.02 0.28 -21.80
CA HIS A 150 8.18 -0.48 -23.04
C HIS A 150 8.15 -2.02 -22.85
N HIS A 151 8.75 -2.56 -21.77
CA HIS A 151 8.96 -4.01 -21.60
C HIS A 151 8.48 -4.58 -20.25
N GLY A 152 7.66 -3.85 -19.51
CA GLY A 152 7.18 -4.26 -18.18
C GLY A 152 8.21 -4.12 -17.04
N MET A 153 9.52 -4.13 -17.31
CA MET A 153 10.54 -4.10 -16.25
C MET A 153 10.55 -2.80 -15.44
N ARG A 154 10.45 -1.65 -16.11
CA ARG A 154 10.47 -0.33 -15.46
C ARG A 154 9.16 -0.04 -14.72
N SER A 155 8.03 -0.38 -15.34
CA SER A 155 6.72 -0.24 -14.71
C SER A 155 6.61 -1.15 -13.49
N LEU A 156 7.12 -2.39 -13.54
CA LEU A 156 7.16 -3.28 -12.38
C LEU A 156 8.02 -2.73 -11.24
N GLN A 157 9.18 -2.14 -11.54
CA GLN A 157 10.03 -1.53 -10.51
C GLN A 157 9.31 -0.38 -9.80
N VAL A 158 8.72 0.54 -10.57
CA VAL A 158 7.97 1.68 -10.01
C VAL A 158 6.73 1.20 -9.28
N ALA A 159 6.03 0.19 -9.81
CA ALA A 159 4.87 -0.41 -9.16
C ALA A 159 5.22 -1.03 -7.80
N LYS A 160 6.30 -1.82 -7.73
CA LYS A 160 6.77 -2.37 -6.46
C LYS A 160 7.12 -1.28 -5.46
N TRP A 161 7.76 -0.20 -5.93
CA TRP A 161 8.07 0.92 -5.05
C TRP A 161 6.80 1.64 -4.57
N LEU A 162 5.89 2.01 -5.47
CA LEU A 162 4.62 2.66 -5.12
C LEU A 162 3.81 1.81 -4.14
N GLN A 163 3.83 0.48 -4.27
CA GLN A 163 3.18 -0.45 -3.34
C GLN A 163 3.70 -0.32 -1.90
N THR A 164 4.98 0.02 -1.72
CA THR A 164 5.58 0.24 -0.39
C THR A 164 5.21 1.59 0.23
N GLN A 165 4.96 2.59 -0.62
CA GLN A 165 4.74 3.96 -0.19
C GLN A 165 3.25 4.30 -0.05
N VAL A 166 2.40 3.69 -0.88
CA VAL A 166 1.02 4.15 -1.08
C VAL A 166 0.06 2.96 -1.21
N LYS A 167 -1.18 3.16 -0.73
CA LYS A 167 -2.31 2.26 -1.02
C LYS A 167 -2.72 2.51 -2.47
N ILE A 168 -2.19 1.77 -3.43
CA ILE A 168 -2.56 1.97 -4.83
C ILE A 168 -2.73 0.61 -5.48
N VAL A 169 -3.82 0.43 -6.23
CA VAL A 169 -3.91 -0.68 -7.20
C VAL A 169 -3.03 -0.30 -8.36
N ILE A 170 -1.97 -1.07 -8.58
CA ILE A 170 -0.96 -0.72 -9.59
C ILE A 170 -1.05 -1.69 -10.73
N LEU A 171 -1.37 -1.14 -11.90
CA LEU A 171 -1.54 -1.89 -13.12
C LEU A 171 -0.37 -1.62 -14.05
N THR A 172 0.46 -2.63 -14.26
CA THR A 172 1.59 -2.53 -15.19
C THR A 172 1.16 -3.02 -16.57
N PHE A 173 1.60 -2.34 -17.62
CA PHE A 173 1.53 -2.91 -18.96
C PHE A 173 2.71 -2.46 -19.82
N SER A 174 2.97 -3.26 -20.86
CA SER A 174 4.01 -3.01 -21.85
C SER A 174 3.38 -2.77 -23.21
N VAL A 175 3.75 -1.67 -23.87
CA VAL A 175 3.44 -1.49 -25.29
C VAL A 175 4.66 -1.88 -26.11
N SER A 176 4.51 -2.91 -26.94
CA SER A 176 5.41 -3.15 -28.05
C SER A 176 5.07 -2.12 -29.12
N LEU A 177 5.87 -1.05 -29.21
CA LEU A 177 5.80 -0.14 -30.35
C LEU A 177 6.27 -0.94 -31.57
N VAL A 178 5.31 -1.26 -32.45
CA VAL A 178 5.57 -1.80 -33.80
C VAL A 178 5.50 -0.65 -34.78
#